data_AF-A0A920T309-F1
#
_entry.id   AF-A0A920T309-F1
#
_cell.length_a   1.000
_cell.length_b   1.000
_cell.length_c   1.000
_cell.angle_alpha   90.00
_cell.angle_beta   90.00
_cell.angle_gamma   90.00
#
_symmetry.space_group_name_H-M   'P 1'
#
loop_
_entity.id
_entity.type
_entity.pdbx_description
1 polymer ?
#
loop_
_entity_poly.entity_id
_entity_poly.type
_entity_poly.pdbx_seq_one_letter_code
_entity_poly.pdbx_strand_id
1 'polypeptide(L)' 'MILGPTSVETGAGIVLPESNVIEKDIWCRPCSQNGSFPCYREQQFCMDSIEPHDVIRLLNLD' A
#
# COMPACT_ATOMS: atom_id res chain seq x y z
N MET A 1 5.83 -2.76 4.91
CA MET A 1 5.54 -1.49 4.23
C MET A 1 4.10 -1.51 3.75
N ILE A 2 3.32 -0.46 4.04
CA ILE A 2 1.95 -0.31 3.56
C ILE A 2 2.01 0.60 2.33
N LEU A 3 1.61 0.09 1.16
CA LEU A 3 1.59 0.85 -0.08
C LEU A 3 0.16 1.19 -0.44
N GLY A 4 -0.09 2.47 -0.76
CA GLY A 4 -1.40 3.00 -1.11
C GLY A 4 -1.41 3.62 -2.51
N PRO A 5 -1.09 4.92 -2.65
CA PRO A 5 -1.01 5.57 -3.97
C PRO A 5 0.28 5.22 -4.73
N THR A 6 1.28 4.69 -4.01
CA THR A 6 2.61 4.29 -4.51
C THR A 6 2.69 2.78 -4.77
N SER A 7 3.78 2.32 -5.40
CA SER A 7 4.05 0.91 -5.65
C SER A 7 5.55 0.61 -5.74
N VAL A 8 5.92 -0.66 -5.91
CA VAL A 8 7.33 -1.07 -6.11
C VAL A 8 7.91 -0.43 -7.37
N GLU A 9 7.11 -0.32 -8.44
CA GLU A 9 7.50 0.31 -9.72
C GLU A 9 7.81 1.81 -9.56
N THR A 10 7.27 2.46 -8.52
CA THR A 10 7.57 3.87 -8.21
C THR A 10 8.79 4.04 -7.30
N GLY A 11 9.51 2.95 -6.99
CA GLY A 11 10.69 2.95 -6.12
C GLY A 11 10.38 2.70 -4.64
N ALA A 12 9.14 2.35 -4.28
CA ALA A 12 8.75 2.05 -2.89
C ALA A 12 8.94 0.57 -2.52
N GLY A 13 10.04 -0.03 -3.00
CA GLY A 13 10.39 -1.43 -2.72
C GLY A 13 10.95 -1.64 -1.31
N ILE A 14 10.96 -2.90 -0.87
CA ILE A 14 11.60 -3.35 0.37
C ILE A 14 12.97 -3.97 0.10
N VAL A 15 13.88 -3.96 1.09
CA VAL A 15 15.26 -4.46 0.93
C VAL A 15 15.55 -5.68 1.80
N LEU A 16 14.96 -5.77 2.99
CA LEU A 16 15.23 -6.86 3.92
C LEU A 16 14.35 -8.08 3.62
N PRO A 17 14.88 -9.32 3.71
CA PRO A 17 14.13 -10.54 3.40
C PRO A 17 12.86 -10.75 4.24
N GLU A 18 12.86 -10.26 5.47
CA GLU A 18 11.73 -10.38 6.41
C GLU A 18 10.73 -9.21 6.30
N SER A 19 11.04 -8.21 5.46
CA SER A 19 10.07 -7.14 5.19
C SER A 19 8.93 -7.68 4.35
N ASN A 20 7.71 -7.25 4.67
CA ASN A 20 6.52 -7.56 3.90
C ASN A 20 5.96 -6.28 3.27
N VAL A 21 5.36 -6.41 2.10
CA VAL A 21 4.56 -5.36 1.45
C VAL A 21 3.09 -5.72 1.58
N ILE A 22 2.26 -4.77 1.98
CA ILE A 22 0.80 -4.89 1.91
C ILE A 22 0.25 -3.81 1.00
N GLU A 23 -0.62 -4.25 0.10
CA GLU A 23 -1.35 -3.41 -0.83
C GLU A 23 -2.61 -4.13 -1.32
N LYS A 24 -3.45 -3.39 -2.05
CA LYS A 24 -4.64 -3.92 -2.70
C LYS A 24 -4.52 -3.68 -4.19
N ASP A 25 -4.84 -4.71 -4.98
CA ASP A 25 -4.91 -4.62 -6.43
C ASP A 25 -6.19 -3.85 -6.82
N ILE A 26 -6.02 -2.57 -7.14
CA ILE A 26 -7.10 -1.69 -7.57
C ILE A 26 -6.66 -0.85 -8.77
N TRP A 27 -7.57 -0.61 -9.72
CA TRP A 27 -7.29 0.01 -11.01
C TRP A 27 -6.63 1.39 -10.96
N CYS A 28 -6.85 2.14 -9.87
CA CYS A 28 -6.30 3.48 -9.73
C CYS A 28 -4.85 3.51 -9.26
N ARG A 29 -4.17 2.36 -9.13
CA ARG A 29 -2.79 2.27 -8.66
C ARG A 29 -1.81 1.89 -9.78
N PRO A 30 -0.54 2.36 -9.70
CA PRO A 30 -0.09 3.48 -8.86
C PRO A 30 -0.62 4.82 -9.41
N CYS A 31 -1.08 5.72 -8.54
CA CYS A 31 -1.53 7.07 -8.94
C CYS A 31 -0.57 8.18 -8.52
N SER A 32 0.43 7.89 -7.69
CA SER A 32 1.44 8.85 -7.29
C SER A 32 2.76 8.15 -6.98
N GLN A 33 3.89 8.76 -7.33
CA GLN A 33 5.20 8.21 -7.01
C GLN A 33 5.50 8.24 -5.50
N ASN A 34 5.00 9.28 -4.81
CA ASN A 34 5.33 9.56 -3.41
C ASN A 34 4.13 10.06 -2.59
N GLY A 35 2.91 10.04 -3.13
CA GLY A 35 1.72 10.56 -2.45
C GLY A 35 1.64 12.08 -2.37
N SER A 36 2.43 12.82 -3.17
CA SER A 36 2.49 14.29 -3.12
C SER A 36 1.24 15.01 -3.61
N PHE A 37 0.38 14.35 -4.37
CA PHE A 37 -0.85 14.94 -4.90
C PHE A 37 -2.09 14.33 -4.24
N PRO A 38 -3.17 15.13 -4.04
CA PRO A 38 -4.44 14.63 -3.53
C PRO A 38 -4.98 13.47 -4.37
N CYS A 39 -5.72 12.56 -3.72
CA CYS A 39 -6.43 11.52 -4.43
C CYS A 39 -7.45 12.15 -5.39
N TYR A 40 -7.49 11.70 -6.65
CA TYR A 40 -8.48 12.16 -7.62
C TYR A 40 -9.84 11.46 -7.46
N ARG A 41 -9.92 10.42 -6.62
CA ARG A 41 -11.17 9.76 -6.21
C ARG A 41 -11.71 10.44 -4.96
N GLU A 42 -12.95 10.14 -4.60
CA GLU A 42 -13.62 10.69 -3.40
C GLU A 42 -12.93 10.31 -2.07
N GLN A 43 -12.20 9.19 -2.04
CA GLN A 43 -11.41 8.75 -0.90
C GLN A 43 -10.23 7.87 -1.35
N GLN A 44 -9.30 7.60 -0.45
CA GLN A 44 -8.13 6.77 -0.72
C GLN A 44 -8.47 5.29 -0.59
N PHE A 45 -9.27 4.77 -1.52
CA PHE A 45 -9.67 3.35 -1.53
C PHE A 45 -8.50 2.37 -1.39
N CYS A 46 -7.30 2.71 -1.89
CA CYS A 46 -6.09 1.91 -1.72
C CYS A 46 -5.64 1.76 -0.27
N MET A 47 -5.86 2.78 0.56
CA MET A 47 -5.55 2.80 1.99
C MET A 47 -6.74 2.33 2.82
N ASP A 48 -7.95 2.84 2.53
CA ASP A 48 -9.16 2.56 3.29
C ASP A 48 -9.55 1.07 3.25
N SER A 49 -9.14 0.35 2.20
CA SER A 49 -9.41 -1.08 2.07
C SER A 49 -8.40 -1.96 2.83
N ILE A 50 -7.31 -1.40 3.34
CA ILE A 50 -6.31 -2.13 4.15
C ILE A 50 -6.76 -2.07 5.61
N GLU A 51 -7.26 -3.18 6.13
CA GLU A 51 -7.76 -3.24 7.50
C GLU A 51 -6.65 -3.66 8.49
N PRO A 52 -6.75 -3.33 9.79
CA PRO A 52 -5.77 -3.74 10.80
C PRO A 52 -5.51 -5.25 10.82
N HIS A 53 -6.54 -6.06 10.55
CA HIS A 53 -6.41 -7.52 10.54
C HIS A 53 -5.57 -8.02 9.36
N ASP A 54 -5.52 -7.30 8.22
CA ASP A 54 -4.65 -7.65 7.10
C ASP A 54 -3.17 -7.49 7.50
N VAL A 55 -2.87 -6.45 8.29
CA VAL A 55 -1.52 -6.16 8.80
C VAL A 55 -1.07 -7.20 9.83
N ILE A 56 -1.95 -7.55 10.78
CA ILE A 56 -1.67 -8.55 11.82
C ILE A 56 -1.33 -9.90 11.20
N ARG A 57 -2.12 -10.34 10.21
CA ARG A 57 -1.90 -11.60 9.49
C ARG A 57 -0.53 -11.64 8.81
N LEU A 58 -0.08 -10.54 8.20
CA LEU A 58 1.25 -10.46 7.59
C LEU A 58 2.40 -10.51 8.59
N LEU A 59 2.16 -10.15 9.84
CA LEU A 59 3.16 -10.24 10.92
C LEU A 59 3.14 -11.59 11.63
N ASN A 60 2.22 -12.51 11.27
CA ASN A 60 2.01 -13.79 11.95
C ASN A 60 1.79 -13.63 13.47
N LEU A 61 1.04 -12.61 13.88
CA LEU A 61 0.76 -12.29 15.30
C LEU A 61 -0.63 -12.80 15.77
N ASP A 62 -1.10 -13.90 15.20
CA ASP A 62 -2.40 -14.52 15.51
C ASP A 62 -2.42 -15.28 16.85
#